data_AF-A0A9P8S4N3-F1
#
_entry.id   AF-A0A9P8S4N3-F1
#
_cell.length_a   1.000
_cell.length_b   1.000
_cell.length_c   1.000
_cell.angle_alpha   90.00
_cell.angle_beta   90.00
_cell.angle_gamma   90.00
#
_symmetry.space_group_name_H-M   'P 1'
#
loop_
_entity.id
_entity.type
_entity.pdbx_description
1 polymer ?
#
loop_
_entity_poly.entity_id
_entity_poly.type
_entity_poly.pdbx_seq_one_letter_code
_entity_poly.pdbx_strand_id
1 'polypeptide(L)'
;MVRKAVTTLAIAFASATATAAAMDKRLVNGEEAKPGDFPFIVSIGSTPSGKSHSCAGSLLDDITVLTAGHCVAGAYYVRAGTQDLGEAADVAEVAYVKAHPDYNLTTKGADYYTVNDIGIVKLSTPINRSDKIEYATLPKDGWHPAVKSTGRTAGWGPTSSGKGSPTAVDHLRVLDIPVRPLEECQRYSLVPGNRDTIICAGGDGKITTRYDSGGPLIDKETGYLSGVVSQAMSDAQFPGAFTNVGSYMSFIEEYRGSNGRPDPNAPSRVKLLQEAAKKSKVISEDEVFEHCDRTGQSRQDCYEAKKPCDTQRRKKPNQTHEEYFQCIDEEVIKWLKFLGEYDDQAVSEQQELAALTRVPWDVVEGWWQVPSTSDAPEFSEEQAQHLNLGKYKNEQARGVEKTCMS
;
A
#
# COMPACT_ATOMS: atom_id res chain seq x y z
N MET A 1 -3.37 -16.42 85.13
CA MET A 1 -2.13 -17.03 84.61
C MET A 1 -2.28 -17.24 83.11
N VAL A 2 -1.60 -16.42 82.32
CA VAL A 2 -0.70 -16.84 81.23
C VAL A 2 -1.10 -18.12 80.46
N ARG A 3 -1.50 -18.01 79.16
CA ARG A 3 -0.66 -18.34 77.97
C ARG A 3 -1.48 -18.59 76.69
N LYS A 4 -0.90 -18.05 75.61
CA LYS A 4 -0.87 -18.53 74.20
C LYS A 4 -1.99 -18.06 73.26
N ALA A 5 -1.66 -16.93 72.65
CA ALA A 5 -1.95 -16.55 71.29
C ALA A 5 -1.74 -17.70 70.28
N VAL A 6 -2.65 -17.80 69.31
CA VAL A 6 -2.37 -18.12 67.91
C VAL A 6 -3.35 -17.30 67.05
N THR A 7 -2.95 -16.09 66.68
CA THR A 7 -3.61 -15.32 65.63
C THR A 7 -3.05 -15.77 64.29
N THR A 8 -3.76 -16.66 63.59
CA THR A 8 -3.46 -17.02 62.21
C THR A 8 -4.03 -15.90 61.31
N LEU A 9 -3.16 -14.98 60.88
CA LEU A 9 -3.50 -13.95 59.91
C LEU A 9 -3.60 -14.60 58.52
N ALA A 10 -4.81 -14.97 58.10
CA ALA A 10 -5.06 -15.35 56.72
C ALA A 10 -5.11 -14.08 55.87
N ILE A 11 -3.97 -13.71 55.29
CA ILE A 11 -3.91 -12.68 54.24
C ILE A 11 -4.53 -13.30 53.00
N ALA A 12 -5.79 -12.99 52.74
CA ALA A 12 -6.39 -13.23 51.44
C ALA A 12 -5.70 -12.29 50.44
N PHE A 13 -4.68 -12.78 49.75
CA PHE A 13 -4.22 -12.18 48.51
C PHE A 13 -5.34 -12.35 47.49
N ALA A 14 -6.22 -11.35 47.42
CA ALA A 14 -7.01 -11.14 46.22
C ALA A 14 -6.00 -10.75 45.13
N SER A 15 -5.47 -11.74 44.42
CA SER A 15 -4.83 -11.53 43.14
C SER A 15 -5.91 -10.94 42.24
N ALA A 16 -5.95 -9.61 42.16
CA ALA A 16 -6.57 -8.94 41.04
C ALA A 16 -5.78 -9.38 39.81
N THR A 17 -6.22 -10.47 39.19
CA THR A 17 -5.88 -10.76 37.81
C THR A 17 -6.47 -9.59 37.04
N ALA A 18 -5.66 -8.54 36.85
CA ALA A 18 -5.84 -7.66 35.73
C ALA A 18 -5.77 -8.57 34.52
N THR A 19 -6.93 -9.00 34.04
CA THR A 19 -7.06 -9.45 32.67
C THR A 19 -6.48 -8.31 31.86
N ALA A 20 -5.25 -8.49 31.38
CA ALA A 20 -4.75 -7.71 30.28
C ALA A 20 -5.75 -7.99 29.16
N ALA A 21 -6.77 -7.15 29.07
CA ALA A 21 -7.61 -7.07 27.89
C ALA A 21 -6.60 -6.85 26.77
N ALA A 22 -6.45 -7.86 25.92
CA ALA A 22 -5.66 -7.75 24.72
C ALA A 22 -6.29 -6.61 23.91
N MET A 23 -5.70 -5.42 24.02
CA MET A 23 -6.19 -4.23 23.34
C MET A 23 -5.89 -4.40 21.86
N ASP A 24 -6.96 -4.53 21.08
CA ASP A 24 -6.95 -4.56 19.61
C ASP A 24 -6.54 -3.16 19.10
N LYS A 25 -5.51 -3.09 18.23
CA LYS A 25 -4.86 -1.83 17.82
C LYS A 25 -4.97 -1.67 16.30
N ARG A 26 -5.65 -0.59 15.88
CA ARG A 26 -6.11 -0.20 14.52
C ARG A 26 -6.44 1.28 14.42
N LEU A 27 -5.98 2.09 13.45
CA LEU A 27 -6.16 3.57 13.51
C LEU A 27 -6.09 4.04 14.98
N VAL A 28 -4.99 3.67 15.67
CA VAL A 28 -5.04 2.90 16.94
C VAL A 28 -6.27 3.22 17.82
N ASN A 29 -7.15 2.23 18.06
CA ASN A 29 -8.45 2.38 18.72
C ASN A 29 -9.54 3.16 17.93
N GLY A 30 -9.52 3.09 16.60
CA GLY A 30 -10.60 3.59 15.74
C GLY A 30 -11.81 2.65 15.67
N GLU A 31 -13.00 3.20 15.45
CA GLU A 31 -14.23 2.42 15.24
C GLU A 31 -14.57 2.31 13.75
N GLU A 32 -15.48 1.41 13.39
CA GLU A 32 -15.98 1.33 12.01
C GLU A 32 -16.77 2.59 11.64
N ALA A 33 -16.53 3.10 10.43
CA ALA A 33 -17.36 4.15 9.88
C ALA A 33 -18.80 3.65 9.69
N LYS A 34 -19.81 4.47 10.03
CA LYS A 34 -21.21 4.18 9.71
C LYS A 34 -21.54 4.71 8.32
N PRO A 35 -22.50 4.14 7.57
CA PRO A 35 -22.92 4.69 6.28
C PRO A 35 -23.19 6.20 6.36
N GLY A 36 -22.59 6.98 5.45
CA GLY A 36 -22.67 8.44 5.46
C GLY A 36 -21.65 9.15 6.38
N ASP A 37 -20.86 8.42 7.18
CA ASP A 37 -19.65 8.98 7.78
C ASP A 37 -18.62 9.26 6.67
N PHE A 38 -18.11 10.50 6.61
CA PHE A 38 -17.13 10.98 5.64
C PHE A 38 -17.54 10.80 4.16
N PRO A 39 -18.68 11.37 3.72
CA PRO A 39 -19.20 11.18 2.36
C PRO A 39 -18.32 11.80 1.26
N PHE A 40 -17.32 12.60 1.63
CA PHE A 40 -16.33 13.20 0.72
C PHE A 40 -15.02 12.42 0.66
N ILE A 41 -14.80 11.40 1.49
CA ILE A 41 -13.53 10.67 1.50
C ILE A 41 -13.38 9.83 0.23
N VAL A 42 -12.15 9.77 -0.28
CA VAL A 42 -11.83 8.94 -1.45
C VAL A 42 -10.59 8.10 -1.22
N SER A 43 -10.53 6.96 -1.89
CA SER A 43 -9.33 6.15 -2.03
C SER A 43 -8.60 6.51 -3.32
N ILE A 44 -7.29 6.70 -3.24
CA ILE A 44 -6.40 6.99 -4.35
C ILE A 44 -5.49 5.79 -4.61
N GLY A 45 -5.40 5.36 -5.87
CA GLY A 45 -4.63 4.17 -6.26
C GLY A 45 -4.08 4.20 -7.69
N SER A 46 -3.29 3.18 -8.00
CA SER A 46 -2.69 2.97 -9.32
C SER A 46 -3.58 2.21 -10.29
N THR A 47 -4.61 1.51 -9.79
CA THR A 47 -5.56 0.73 -10.58
C THR A 47 -6.99 1.14 -10.20
N PRO A 48 -8.03 0.80 -11.00
CA PRO A 48 -9.40 1.07 -10.61
C PRO A 48 -9.85 0.24 -9.40
N SER A 49 -9.08 -0.77 -8.97
CA SER A 49 -9.40 -1.62 -7.82
C SER A 49 -9.00 -0.98 -6.49
N GLY A 50 -9.84 -1.14 -5.46
CA GLY A 50 -9.54 -0.71 -4.09
C GLY A 50 -8.32 -1.41 -3.49
N LYS A 51 -7.92 -2.58 -4.02
CA LYS A 51 -6.67 -3.27 -3.63
C LYS A 51 -5.40 -2.46 -3.91
N SER A 52 -5.48 -1.45 -4.79
CA SER A 52 -4.36 -0.54 -5.09
C SER A 52 -4.35 0.73 -4.24
N HIS A 53 -5.18 0.79 -3.19
CA HIS A 53 -5.21 1.89 -2.25
C HIS A 53 -3.81 2.20 -1.71
N SER A 54 -3.38 3.44 -1.90
CA SER A 54 -2.07 3.91 -1.43
C SER A 54 -2.16 5.18 -0.61
N CYS A 55 -3.17 6.01 -0.88
CA CYS A 55 -3.48 7.22 -0.13
C CYS A 55 -5.00 7.43 -0.08
N ALA A 56 -5.43 8.29 0.84
CA ALA A 56 -6.75 8.86 0.88
C ALA A 56 -6.78 10.30 0.33
N GLY A 57 -7.99 10.85 0.21
CA GLY A 57 -8.24 12.24 -0.19
C GLY A 57 -9.63 12.70 0.21
N SER A 58 -9.96 13.94 -0.11
CA SER A 58 -11.29 14.52 0.08
C SER A 58 -11.80 15.18 -1.20
N LEU A 59 -13.00 14.85 -1.65
CA LEU A 59 -13.68 15.56 -2.73
C LEU A 59 -14.02 16.98 -2.27
N LEU A 60 -13.59 17.98 -3.03
CA LEU A 60 -13.93 19.39 -2.84
C LEU A 60 -15.09 19.83 -3.76
N ASP A 61 -15.18 19.18 -4.92
CA ASP A 61 -16.24 19.31 -5.92
C ASP A 61 -16.28 18.01 -6.75
N ASP A 62 -17.03 18.02 -7.86
CA ASP A 62 -17.25 16.83 -8.69
C ASP A 62 -15.99 16.35 -9.42
N ILE A 63 -14.95 17.18 -9.56
CA ILE A 63 -13.73 16.86 -10.31
C ILE A 63 -12.45 17.12 -9.54
N THR A 64 -12.51 17.64 -8.31
CA THR A 64 -11.35 18.07 -7.53
C THR A 64 -11.26 17.29 -6.23
N VAL A 65 -10.13 16.62 -6.04
CA VAL A 65 -9.76 15.94 -4.79
C VAL A 65 -8.58 16.66 -4.15
N LEU A 66 -8.70 16.98 -2.87
CA LEU A 66 -7.60 17.40 -2.02
C LEU A 66 -6.91 16.20 -1.39
N THR A 67 -5.59 16.17 -1.40
CA THR A 67 -4.77 15.11 -0.79
C THR A 67 -3.42 15.67 -0.37
N ALA A 68 -2.51 14.83 0.10
CA ALA A 68 -1.14 15.22 0.45
C ALA A 68 -0.28 15.37 -0.82
N GLY A 69 0.72 16.24 -0.77
CA GLY A 69 1.66 16.46 -1.87
C GLY A 69 2.40 15.18 -2.24
N HIS A 70 2.78 14.37 -1.24
CA HIS A 70 3.45 13.10 -1.48
C HIS A 70 2.58 12.02 -2.14
N CYS A 71 1.25 12.15 -2.09
CA CYS A 71 0.31 11.20 -2.68
C CYS A 71 0.11 11.41 -4.19
N VAL A 72 0.35 12.63 -4.71
CA VAL A 72 -0.06 12.98 -6.07
C VAL A 72 0.66 12.17 -7.16
N ALA A 73 1.91 11.77 -6.92
CA ALA A 73 2.70 11.04 -7.91
C ALA A 73 2.06 9.68 -8.25
N GLY A 74 1.50 8.99 -7.25
CA GLY A 74 0.85 7.68 -7.38
C GLY A 74 -0.63 7.73 -7.78
N ALA A 75 -1.22 8.92 -7.93
CA ALA A 75 -2.64 9.07 -8.21
C ALA A 75 -2.98 8.84 -9.69
N TYR A 76 -3.55 7.68 -10.01
CA TYR A 76 -4.07 7.33 -11.34
C TYR A 76 -5.58 7.10 -11.36
N TYR A 77 -6.13 6.58 -10.27
CA TYR A 77 -7.55 6.35 -10.08
C TYR A 77 -7.99 6.89 -8.72
N VAL A 78 -9.24 7.34 -8.68
CA VAL A 78 -9.96 7.75 -7.48
C VAL A 78 -11.21 6.90 -7.35
N ARG A 79 -11.46 6.39 -6.14
CA ARG A 79 -12.67 5.65 -5.76
C ARG A 79 -13.42 6.41 -4.68
N ALA A 80 -14.72 6.66 -4.87
CA ALA A 80 -15.59 7.39 -3.94
C ALA A 80 -16.88 6.63 -3.67
N GLY A 81 -17.58 6.99 -2.57
CA GLY A 81 -18.90 6.44 -2.25
C GLY A 81 -18.90 5.00 -1.74
N THR A 82 -17.75 4.52 -1.25
CA THR A 82 -17.64 3.21 -0.58
C THR A 82 -16.99 3.34 0.80
N GLN A 83 -17.40 2.47 1.71
CA GLN A 83 -16.71 2.26 2.99
C GLN A 83 -15.84 1.00 2.95
N ASP A 84 -16.09 0.10 2.00
CA ASP A 84 -15.33 -1.13 1.80
C ASP A 84 -14.59 -1.07 0.46
N LEU A 85 -13.26 -1.18 0.49
CA LEU A 85 -12.41 -1.15 -0.70
C LEU A 85 -12.68 -2.32 -1.66
N GLY A 86 -13.25 -3.42 -1.17
CA GLY A 86 -13.70 -4.57 -1.94
C GLY A 86 -15.09 -4.41 -2.60
N GLU A 87 -15.88 -3.43 -2.17
CA GLU A 87 -17.23 -3.18 -2.71
C GLU A 87 -17.25 -2.24 -3.93
N ALA A 88 -18.43 -2.09 -4.53
CA ALA A 88 -18.67 -1.16 -5.63
C ALA A 88 -18.48 0.30 -5.18
N ALA A 89 -17.90 1.11 -6.06
CA ALA A 89 -17.59 2.51 -5.83
C ALA A 89 -17.70 3.28 -7.15
N ASP A 90 -17.86 4.59 -7.05
CA ASP A 90 -17.68 5.48 -8.20
C ASP A 90 -16.18 5.60 -8.48
N VAL A 91 -15.77 5.26 -9.70
CA VAL A 91 -14.36 5.22 -10.11
C VAL A 91 -14.12 6.27 -11.19
N ALA A 92 -13.12 7.12 -10.99
CA ALA A 92 -12.67 8.08 -12.00
C ALA A 92 -11.16 7.95 -12.24
N GLU A 93 -10.73 7.99 -13.50
CA GLU A 93 -9.33 8.18 -13.85
C GLU A 93 -8.89 9.61 -13.53
N VAL A 94 -7.62 9.78 -13.18
CA VAL A 94 -7.02 11.08 -12.91
C VAL A 94 -6.55 11.73 -14.21
N ALA A 95 -7.01 12.96 -14.47
CA ALA A 95 -6.57 13.78 -15.59
C ALA A 95 -5.28 14.55 -15.28
N TYR A 96 -5.17 15.10 -14.08
CA TYR A 96 -4.06 15.96 -13.70
C TYR A 96 -3.81 15.97 -12.21
N VAL A 97 -2.58 16.28 -11.86
CA VAL A 97 -2.18 16.44 -10.47
C VAL A 97 -1.28 17.64 -10.28
N LYS A 98 -1.36 18.25 -9.12
CA LYS A 98 -0.53 19.37 -8.71
C LYS A 98 -0.21 19.25 -7.23
N ALA A 99 1.03 18.96 -6.89
CA ALA A 99 1.53 19.26 -5.55
C ALA A 99 1.72 20.77 -5.40
N HIS A 100 1.69 21.27 -4.17
CA HIS A 100 2.08 22.66 -3.89
C HIS A 100 3.43 22.98 -4.54
N PRO A 101 3.64 24.16 -5.17
CA PRO A 101 4.89 24.49 -5.85
C PRO A 101 6.13 24.36 -4.97
N ASP A 102 5.99 24.69 -3.68
CA ASP A 102 7.04 24.57 -2.67
C ASP A 102 6.96 23.26 -1.87
N TYR A 103 6.26 22.25 -2.38
CA TYR A 103 6.26 20.90 -1.78
C TYR A 103 7.66 20.30 -1.85
N ASN A 104 8.16 19.81 -0.73
CA ASN A 104 9.44 19.13 -0.65
C ASN A 104 9.37 17.92 0.27
N LEU A 105 9.88 16.78 -0.19
CA LEU A 105 10.08 15.57 0.60
C LEU A 105 11.58 15.33 0.75
N THR A 106 12.06 15.35 1.98
CA THR A 106 13.46 15.06 2.28
C THR A 106 13.54 13.79 3.11
N THR A 107 14.43 12.89 2.71
CA THR A 107 14.78 11.68 3.47
C THR A 107 16.16 11.83 4.09
N LYS A 108 16.26 11.62 5.41
CA LYS A 108 17.52 11.64 6.15
C LYS A 108 17.67 10.34 6.95
N GLY A 109 18.33 9.35 6.36
CA GLY A 109 18.43 8.02 6.96
C GLY A 109 17.08 7.30 6.91
N ALA A 110 16.62 6.79 8.06
CA ALA A 110 15.29 6.17 8.19
C ALA A 110 14.15 7.18 8.34
N ASP A 111 14.48 8.45 8.61
CA ASP A 111 13.50 9.52 8.79
C ASP A 111 13.19 10.18 7.44
N TYR A 112 11.94 10.58 7.26
CA TYR A 112 11.53 11.47 6.18
C TYR A 112 10.73 12.62 6.75
N TYR A 113 10.72 13.75 6.05
CA TYR A 113 9.86 14.86 6.39
C TYR A 113 9.37 15.57 5.15
N THR A 114 8.19 16.14 5.24
CA THR A 114 7.53 16.86 4.15
C THR A 114 7.31 18.32 4.55
N VAL A 115 7.47 19.21 3.57
CA VAL A 115 7.15 20.64 3.68
C VAL A 115 6.08 20.94 2.63
N ASN A 116 5.06 21.74 2.99
CA ASN A 116 3.93 22.07 2.12
C ASN A 116 3.29 20.82 1.50
N ASP A 117 3.02 19.82 2.35
CA ASP A 117 2.53 18.51 1.95
C ASP A 117 1.03 18.54 1.64
N ILE A 118 0.69 19.21 0.54
CA ILE A 118 -0.67 19.36 0.05
C ILE A 118 -0.65 19.28 -1.47
N GLY A 119 -1.69 18.67 -2.04
CA GLY A 119 -1.81 18.46 -3.46
C GLY A 119 -3.26 18.32 -3.92
N ILE A 120 -3.46 18.63 -5.19
CA ILE A 120 -4.73 18.55 -5.89
C ILE A 120 -4.65 17.43 -6.91
N VAL A 121 -5.71 16.64 -6.98
CA VAL A 121 -5.97 15.63 -8.01
C VAL A 121 -7.23 16.05 -8.78
N LYS A 122 -7.09 16.19 -10.10
CA LYS A 122 -8.19 16.50 -11.03
C LYS A 122 -8.65 15.24 -11.72
N LEU A 123 -9.95 14.96 -11.63
CA LEU A 123 -10.58 13.82 -12.26
C LEU A 123 -10.83 14.07 -13.75
N SER A 124 -10.73 13.02 -14.55
CA SER A 124 -11.09 13.03 -15.97
C SER A 124 -12.60 13.02 -16.18
N THR A 125 -13.32 12.38 -15.27
CA THR A 125 -14.78 12.27 -15.27
C THR A 125 -15.33 12.72 -13.92
N PRO A 126 -16.46 13.44 -13.88
CA PRO A 126 -17.04 13.90 -12.62
C PRO A 126 -17.55 12.74 -11.74
N ILE A 127 -17.31 12.85 -10.44
CA ILE A 127 -17.97 12.07 -9.39
C ILE A 127 -19.03 12.97 -8.75
N ASN A 128 -20.30 12.69 -9.08
CA ASN A 128 -21.42 13.52 -8.66
C ASN A 128 -21.90 13.18 -7.25
N ARG A 129 -22.58 14.13 -6.60
CA ARG A 129 -23.27 13.88 -5.33
C ARG A 129 -24.27 12.73 -5.46
N SER A 130 -24.39 11.96 -4.38
CA SER A 130 -25.35 10.85 -4.23
C SER A 130 -25.74 10.69 -2.77
N ASP A 131 -26.52 9.65 -2.46
CA ASP A 131 -26.80 9.25 -1.07
C ASP A 131 -25.53 8.86 -0.27
N LYS A 132 -24.43 8.55 -0.97
CA LYS A 132 -23.15 8.15 -0.38
C LYS A 132 -22.03 9.18 -0.57
N ILE A 133 -22.23 10.18 -1.42
CA ILE A 133 -21.17 11.10 -1.88
C ILE A 133 -21.60 12.55 -1.66
N GLU A 134 -20.76 13.30 -0.95
CA GLU A 134 -20.87 14.74 -0.75
C GLU A 134 -19.49 15.38 -0.88
N TYR A 135 -19.42 16.72 -0.84
CA TYR A 135 -18.16 17.46 -0.90
C TYR A 135 -17.79 18.05 0.46
N ALA A 136 -16.49 18.08 0.74
CA ALA A 136 -15.96 18.59 1.99
C ALA A 136 -16.20 20.10 2.13
N THR A 137 -16.52 20.55 3.34
CA THR A 137 -16.64 21.99 3.64
C THR A 137 -15.26 22.54 3.96
N LEU A 138 -14.78 23.51 3.17
CA LEU A 138 -13.49 24.14 3.39
C LEU A 138 -13.57 25.28 4.43
N PRO A 139 -12.49 25.48 5.20
CA PRO A 139 -12.41 26.59 6.15
C PRO A 139 -12.13 27.92 5.43
N LYS A 140 -12.11 29.02 6.20
CA LYS A 140 -11.63 30.32 5.72
C LYS A 140 -10.10 30.34 5.61
N ASP A 141 -9.57 31.22 4.77
CA ASP A 141 -8.13 31.49 4.67
C ASP A 141 -7.54 31.88 6.05
N GLY A 142 -6.40 31.29 6.40
CA GLY A 142 -5.73 31.44 7.68
C GLY A 142 -6.40 30.77 8.88
N TRP A 143 -7.48 30.00 8.69
CA TRP A 143 -8.13 29.29 9.79
C TRP A 143 -7.22 28.16 10.34
N HIS A 144 -7.29 27.93 11.65
CA HIS A 144 -6.55 26.86 12.32
C HIS A 144 -7.38 26.35 13.52
N PRO A 145 -7.44 25.03 13.79
CA PRO A 145 -8.19 24.51 14.92
C PRO A 145 -7.59 24.94 16.27
N ALA A 146 -8.41 25.13 17.29
CA ALA A 146 -7.92 25.45 18.62
C ALA A 146 -7.19 24.25 19.24
N VAL A 147 -6.11 24.49 19.99
CA VAL A 147 -5.47 23.44 20.80
C VAL A 147 -6.49 22.92 21.82
N LYS A 148 -6.54 21.59 21.99
CA LYS A 148 -7.56 20.82 22.74
C LYS A 148 -8.93 20.71 22.06
N SER A 149 -9.16 21.29 20.88
CA SER A 149 -10.35 20.93 20.09
C SER A 149 -10.25 19.47 19.63
N THR A 150 -11.37 18.90 19.21
CA THR A 150 -11.42 17.51 18.72
C THR A 150 -11.52 17.50 17.20
N GLY A 151 -10.55 16.86 16.56
CA GLY A 151 -10.61 16.49 15.16
C GLY A 151 -11.19 15.07 14.99
N ARG A 152 -11.89 14.83 13.90
CA ARG A 152 -12.35 13.50 13.46
C ARG A 152 -11.68 13.17 12.13
N THR A 153 -10.97 12.05 12.07
CA THR A 153 -10.24 11.58 10.87
C THR A 153 -10.74 10.21 10.45
N ALA A 154 -10.54 9.85 9.18
CA ALA A 154 -10.89 8.54 8.66
C ALA A 154 -9.90 8.04 7.63
N GLY A 155 -9.82 6.72 7.45
CA GLY A 155 -9.05 6.08 6.39
C GLY A 155 -9.05 4.55 6.45
N TRP A 156 -8.39 3.94 5.48
CA TRP A 156 -8.26 2.48 5.28
C TRP A 156 -6.88 1.96 5.72
N GLY A 157 -6.18 2.77 6.50
CA GLY A 157 -4.93 2.47 7.16
C GLY A 157 -4.86 1.09 7.83
N PRO A 158 -3.81 0.30 7.58
CA PRO A 158 -3.61 -0.95 8.28
C PRO A 158 -3.40 -0.67 9.75
N THR A 159 -3.71 -1.70 10.52
CA THR A 159 -4.14 -1.42 11.87
C THR A 159 -3.05 -1.62 12.90
N SER A 160 -2.07 -2.45 12.60
CA SER A 160 -1.02 -2.86 13.53
C SER A 160 0.31 -2.16 13.29
N SER A 161 1.02 -1.84 14.37
CA SER A 161 2.47 -1.51 14.38
C SER A 161 3.37 -2.64 14.92
N GLY A 162 2.84 -3.87 15.06
CA GLY A 162 3.58 -5.05 15.59
C GLY A 162 4.13 -5.99 14.50
N LYS A 163 4.94 -6.99 14.91
CA LYS A 163 5.70 -7.97 14.08
C LYS A 163 4.85 -8.94 13.22
N GLY A 164 3.63 -8.58 12.83
CA GLY A 164 2.82 -9.31 11.84
C GLY A 164 2.68 -8.49 10.56
N SER A 165 2.52 -9.14 9.41
CA SER A 165 2.21 -8.43 8.16
C SER A 165 0.97 -7.57 8.36
N PRO A 166 0.99 -6.29 7.96
CA PRO A 166 -0.20 -5.45 8.01
C PRO A 166 -1.30 -6.09 7.16
N THR A 167 -2.41 -6.51 7.76
CA THR A 167 -3.62 -6.84 7.00
C THR A 167 -4.21 -5.52 6.54
N ALA A 168 -4.30 -5.32 5.22
CA ALA A 168 -5.07 -4.21 4.66
C ALA A 168 -6.48 -4.22 5.27
N VAL A 169 -7.01 -3.06 5.65
CA VAL A 169 -8.39 -2.95 6.09
C VAL A 169 -9.21 -2.63 4.88
N ASP A 170 -10.13 -3.50 4.54
CA ASP A 170 -11.06 -3.21 3.46
C ASP A 170 -12.10 -2.18 3.93
N HIS A 171 -12.49 -2.21 5.22
CA HIS A 171 -13.47 -1.28 5.81
C HIS A 171 -12.88 0.02 6.38
N LEU A 172 -13.55 1.13 6.11
CA LEU A 172 -13.20 2.46 6.58
C LEU A 172 -13.29 2.56 8.10
N ARG A 173 -12.24 3.13 8.70
CA ARG A 173 -12.17 3.38 10.15
C ARG A 173 -12.21 4.87 10.42
N VAL A 174 -12.80 5.25 11.56
CA VAL A 174 -12.92 6.63 12.02
C VAL A 174 -12.31 6.78 13.41
N LEU A 175 -11.77 7.96 13.67
CA LEU A 175 -11.09 8.26 14.93
C LEU A 175 -11.31 9.71 15.33
N ASP A 176 -11.73 9.91 16.58
CA ASP A 176 -11.70 11.21 17.24
C ASP A 176 -10.34 11.39 17.93
N ILE A 177 -9.62 12.46 17.56
CA ILE A 177 -8.30 12.82 18.08
C ILE A 177 -8.25 14.26 18.58
N PRO A 178 -7.57 14.52 19.71
CA PRO A 178 -7.38 15.89 20.20
C PRO A 178 -6.31 16.61 19.38
N VAL A 179 -6.53 17.91 19.15
CA VAL A 179 -5.51 18.82 18.62
C VAL A 179 -4.53 19.18 19.75
N ARG A 180 -3.24 19.04 19.46
CA ARG A 180 -2.13 19.22 20.40
C ARG A 180 -1.32 20.49 20.05
N PRO A 181 -0.56 21.05 21.01
CA PRO A 181 0.52 21.97 20.71
C PRO A 181 1.50 21.36 19.70
N LEU A 182 1.98 22.17 18.75
CA LEU A 182 2.90 21.73 17.70
C LEU A 182 4.18 21.10 18.27
N GLU A 183 4.62 21.61 19.42
CA GLU A 183 5.83 21.18 20.11
C GLU A 183 5.77 19.70 20.53
N GLU A 184 4.57 19.12 20.69
CA GLU A 184 4.41 17.70 20.97
C GLU A 184 4.80 16.84 19.75
N CYS A 185 4.39 17.22 18.53
CA CYS A 185 4.81 16.53 17.31
C CYS A 185 6.31 16.69 17.06
N GLN A 186 6.84 17.91 17.24
CA GLN A 186 8.27 18.22 17.02
C GLN A 186 9.19 17.57 18.05
N ARG A 187 8.67 17.14 19.20
CA ARG A 187 9.44 16.39 20.21
C ARG A 187 9.78 14.97 19.76
N TYR A 188 8.90 14.35 18.97
CA TYR A 188 9.00 12.93 18.64
C TYR A 188 9.27 12.65 17.16
N SER A 189 9.11 13.65 16.29
CA SER A 189 9.39 13.54 14.87
C SER A 189 9.98 14.81 14.26
N LEU A 190 10.69 14.62 13.14
CA LEU A 190 11.16 15.72 12.30
C LEU A 190 10.00 16.30 11.49
N VAL A 191 9.25 17.21 12.11
CA VAL A 191 8.15 17.94 11.46
C VAL A 191 8.59 19.38 11.18
N PRO A 192 9.10 19.68 9.97
CA PRO A 192 9.46 21.04 9.60
C PRO A 192 8.18 21.88 9.42
N GLY A 193 8.24 23.13 9.85
CA GLY A 193 7.13 24.06 9.74
C GLY A 193 6.83 24.76 11.05
N ASN A 194 5.76 25.54 11.02
CA ASN A 194 5.27 26.29 12.17
C ASN A 194 3.80 25.94 12.41
N ARG A 195 3.22 26.58 13.42
CA ARG A 195 1.82 26.35 13.80
C ARG A 195 0.85 26.79 12.70
N ASP A 196 1.25 27.67 11.80
CA ASP A 196 0.36 28.11 10.73
C ASP A 196 0.17 26.96 9.73
N THR A 197 1.23 26.26 9.35
CA THR A 197 1.17 25.24 8.30
C THR A 197 0.91 23.82 8.79
N ILE A 198 1.10 23.55 10.09
CA ILE A 198 0.99 22.20 10.66
C ILE A 198 -0.02 22.16 11.80
N ILE A 199 -0.93 21.18 11.73
CA ILE A 199 -1.79 20.76 12.84
C ILE A 199 -1.17 19.50 13.45
N CYS A 200 -0.88 19.55 14.76
CA CYS A 200 -0.48 18.38 15.53
C CYS A 200 -1.72 17.76 16.18
N ALA A 201 -1.99 16.48 15.98
CA ALA A 201 -3.18 15.83 16.56
C ALA A 201 -2.98 14.33 16.84
N GLY A 202 -3.75 13.81 17.79
CA GLY A 202 -3.68 12.41 18.23
C GLY A 202 -2.86 12.20 19.50
N GLY A 203 -2.19 11.06 19.57
CA GLY A 203 -1.53 10.56 20.77
C GLY A 203 -2.49 9.79 21.68
N ASP A 204 -2.02 9.44 22.88
CA ASP A 204 -2.80 8.66 23.87
C ASP A 204 -3.36 7.34 23.31
N GLY A 205 -2.60 6.71 22.42
CA GLY A 205 -2.97 5.45 21.79
C GLY A 205 -3.92 5.62 20.62
N LYS A 206 -4.03 6.82 20.02
CA LYS A 206 -4.90 7.14 18.88
C LYS A 206 -4.14 7.89 17.79
N ILE A 207 -3.92 7.25 16.64
CA ILE A 207 -3.16 7.86 15.54
C ILE A 207 -3.54 7.32 14.16
N THR A 208 -3.42 8.18 13.14
CA THR A 208 -3.42 7.82 11.71
C THR A 208 -2.21 7.00 11.33
N THR A 209 -2.25 6.39 10.14
CA THR A 209 -1.21 5.49 9.63
C THR A 209 -0.80 5.88 8.22
N ARG A 210 0.24 5.21 7.68
CA ARG A 210 0.83 5.55 6.37
C ARG A 210 -0.13 5.47 5.18
N TYR A 211 -1.19 4.67 5.24
CA TYR A 211 -2.15 4.55 4.14
C TYR A 211 -3.34 5.50 4.31
N ASP A 212 -3.46 6.15 5.48
CA ASP A 212 -4.42 7.24 5.69
C ASP A 212 -3.89 8.58 5.12
N SER A 213 -2.63 8.62 4.68
CA SER A 213 -1.99 9.78 4.06
C SER A 213 -2.86 10.44 3.01
N GLY A 214 -2.95 11.77 3.06
CA GLY A 214 -3.85 12.56 2.21
C GLY A 214 -5.31 12.60 2.68
N GLY A 215 -5.69 11.79 3.66
CA GLY A 215 -7.03 11.73 4.21
C GLY A 215 -7.42 12.97 5.03
N PRO A 216 -8.72 13.12 5.34
CA PRO A 216 -9.26 14.30 6.01
C PRO A 216 -9.05 14.30 7.52
N LEU A 217 -8.74 15.48 8.08
CA LEU A 217 -9.03 15.83 9.47
C LEU A 217 -10.17 16.84 9.50
N ILE A 218 -11.30 16.48 10.12
CA ILE A 218 -12.47 17.33 10.26
C ILE A 218 -12.52 17.93 11.66
N ASP A 219 -12.68 19.23 11.76
CA ASP A 219 -12.97 19.86 13.05
C ASP A 219 -14.43 19.56 13.45
N LYS A 220 -14.64 18.92 14.61
CA LYS A 220 -15.98 18.44 15.00
C LYS A 220 -16.97 19.55 15.35
N GLU A 221 -16.48 20.74 15.71
CA GLU A 221 -17.34 21.86 16.09
C GLU A 221 -17.88 22.58 14.85
N THR A 222 -17.01 22.78 13.85
CA THR A 222 -17.33 23.55 12.64
C THR A 222 -17.71 22.69 11.44
N GLY A 223 -17.31 21.42 11.41
CA GLY A 223 -17.45 20.54 10.25
C GLY A 223 -16.45 20.82 9.12
N TYR A 224 -15.47 21.70 9.34
CA TYR A 224 -14.48 22.04 8.32
C TYR A 224 -13.46 20.93 8.11
N LEU A 225 -13.05 20.76 6.85
CA LEU A 225 -11.83 20.07 6.48
C LEU A 225 -10.62 20.89 6.95
N SER A 226 -10.24 20.66 8.21
CA SER A 226 -9.19 21.39 8.92
C SER A 226 -7.80 21.00 8.48
N GLY A 227 -7.57 19.73 8.14
CA GLY A 227 -6.25 19.20 7.87
C GLY A 227 -6.22 18.06 6.87
N VAL A 228 -5.04 17.81 6.35
CA VAL A 228 -4.70 16.68 5.47
C VAL A 228 -3.66 15.81 6.18
N VAL A 229 -3.89 14.50 6.29
CA VAL A 229 -2.93 13.57 6.90
C VAL A 229 -1.61 13.64 6.14
N SER A 230 -0.52 14.03 6.81
CA SER A 230 0.79 14.19 6.18
C SER A 230 1.79 13.17 6.70
N GLN A 231 2.01 13.14 8.02
CA GLN A 231 2.98 12.25 8.64
C GLN A 231 2.40 11.57 9.88
N ALA A 232 2.37 10.24 9.84
CA ALA A 232 2.01 9.40 10.96
C ALA A 232 3.23 8.97 11.77
N MET A 233 3.04 8.73 13.07
CA MET A 233 4.05 8.12 13.96
C MET A 233 3.89 6.60 13.99
N SER A 234 5.00 5.91 14.25
CA SER A 234 4.99 4.46 14.49
C SER A 234 4.42 4.08 15.87
N ASP A 235 4.60 4.95 16.86
CA ASP A 235 4.04 4.80 18.20
C ASP A 235 2.80 5.70 18.38
N ALA A 236 1.66 5.06 18.61
CA ALA A 236 0.37 5.72 18.79
C ALA A 236 0.24 6.54 20.08
N GLN A 237 1.21 6.44 20.99
CA GLN A 237 1.27 7.35 22.14
C GLN A 237 1.61 8.77 21.72
N PHE A 238 2.26 8.96 20.57
CA PHE A 238 2.67 10.27 20.08
C PHE A 238 1.72 10.80 19.00
N PRO A 239 1.48 12.12 18.93
CA PRO A 239 0.62 12.70 17.91
C PRO A 239 1.28 12.69 16.52
N GLY A 240 0.44 12.63 15.48
CA GLY A 240 0.84 12.78 14.08
C GLY A 240 0.69 14.22 13.59
N ALA A 241 1.29 14.50 12.43
CA ALA A 241 1.25 15.81 11.79
C ALA A 241 0.31 15.82 10.57
N PHE A 242 -0.46 16.89 10.47
CA PHE A 242 -1.39 17.17 9.38
C PHE A 242 -1.05 18.52 8.78
N THR A 243 -1.17 18.66 7.46
CA THR A 243 -1.05 19.95 6.78
C THR A 243 -2.32 20.78 7.07
N ASN A 244 -2.17 22.01 7.57
CA ASN A 244 -3.31 22.90 7.89
C ASN A 244 -3.95 23.44 6.60
N VAL A 245 -5.17 23.02 6.29
CA VAL A 245 -5.88 23.42 5.06
C VAL A 245 -6.11 24.92 5.00
N GLY A 246 -6.40 25.57 6.13
CA GLY A 246 -6.64 27.01 6.18
C GLY A 246 -5.47 27.85 5.67
N SER A 247 -4.25 27.35 5.80
CA SER A 247 -3.02 28.05 5.34
C SER A 247 -2.75 27.91 3.84
N TYR A 248 -3.47 27.04 3.15
CA TYR A 248 -3.29 26.77 1.72
C TYR A 248 -4.54 27.09 0.91
N MET A 249 -5.48 27.86 1.46
CA MET A 249 -6.72 28.19 0.76
C MET A 249 -6.44 28.88 -0.58
N SER A 250 -5.48 29.80 -0.66
CA SER A 250 -5.08 30.41 -1.94
C SER A 250 -4.67 29.38 -3.01
N PHE A 251 -3.87 28.37 -2.64
CA PHE A 251 -3.49 27.27 -3.53
C PHE A 251 -4.70 26.40 -3.90
N ILE A 252 -5.57 26.08 -2.93
CA ILE A 252 -6.76 25.26 -3.17
C ILE A 252 -7.69 25.97 -4.16
N GLU A 253 -7.93 27.27 -3.98
CA GLU A 253 -8.76 28.08 -4.88
C GLU A 253 -8.23 28.16 -6.31
N GLU A 254 -6.91 28.33 -6.46
CA GLU A 254 -6.25 28.38 -7.76
C GLU A 254 -6.47 27.11 -8.58
N TYR A 255 -6.55 25.96 -7.90
CA TYR A 255 -6.68 24.64 -8.54
C TYR A 255 -8.02 23.95 -8.23
N ARG A 256 -9.06 24.66 -7.80
CA ARG A 256 -10.40 24.12 -7.53
C ARG A 256 -11.35 24.28 -8.73
N GLY A 257 -12.29 23.36 -8.90
CA GLY A 257 -13.28 23.41 -9.98
C GLY A 257 -12.65 23.39 -11.37
N SER A 258 -13.11 24.26 -12.27
CA SER A 258 -12.50 24.39 -13.61
C SER A 258 -11.13 25.05 -13.62
N ASN A 259 -10.71 25.71 -12.53
CA ASN A 259 -9.42 26.38 -12.47
C ASN A 259 -8.29 25.34 -12.38
N GLY A 260 -7.23 25.58 -13.14
CA GLY A 260 -6.10 24.65 -13.24
C GLY A 260 -6.46 23.26 -13.79
N ARG A 261 -7.69 23.06 -14.30
CA ARG A 261 -8.07 21.83 -15.01
C ARG A 261 -7.36 21.84 -16.36
N PRO A 262 -6.70 20.73 -16.76
CA PRO A 262 -6.37 20.53 -18.17
C PRO A 262 -7.64 20.62 -19.02
N ASP A 263 -7.47 20.82 -20.34
CA ASP A 263 -8.56 20.65 -21.32
C ASP A 263 -9.47 19.47 -20.90
N PRO A 264 -10.80 19.64 -20.80
CA PRO A 264 -11.70 18.53 -20.50
C PRO A 264 -11.55 17.34 -21.46
N ASN A 265 -11.00 17.57 -22.66
CA ASN A 265 -10.67 16.56 -23.65
C ASN A 265 -9.25 16.00 -23.52
N ALA A 266 -8.44 16.51 -22.58
CA ALA A 266 -7.11 16.00 -22.33
C ALA A 266 -7.18 14.51 -21.92
N PRO A 267 -6.28 13.68 -22.46
CA PRO A 267 -6.18 12.29 -22.03
C PRO A 267 -5.87 12.21 -20.54
N SER A 268 -6.43 11.21 -19.86
CA SER A 268 -6.08 10.90 -18.49
C SER A 268 -4.60 10.52 -18.36
N ARG A 269 -4.07 10.54 -17.13
CA ARG A 269 -2.73 10.03 -16.84
C ARG A 269 -2.56 8.57 -17.28
N VAL A 270 -3.61 7.77 -17.17
CA VAL A 270 -3.62 6.37 -17.63
C VAL A 270 -3.48 6.30 -19.14
N LYS A 271 -4.28 7.06 -19.89
CA LYS A 271 -4.18 7.12 -21.35
C LYS A 271 -2.82 7.64 -21.80
N LEU A 272 -2.29 8.67 -21.16
CA LEU A 272 -0.95 9.19 -21.42
C LEU A 272 0.14 8.14 -21.20
N LEU A 273 0.04 7.35 -20.12
CA LEU A 273 0.97 6.25 -19.88
C LEU A 273 0.85 5.14 -20.93
N GLN A 274 -0.38 4.76 -21.31
CA GLN A 274 -0.62 3.76 -22.34
C GLN A 274 -0.09 4.23 -23.71
N GLU A 275 -0.31 5.50 -24.07
CA GLU A 275 0.24 6.10 -25.29
C GLU A 275 1.77 6.19 -25.25
N ALA A 276 2.34 6.56 -24.10
CA ALA A 276 3.78 6.59 -23.91
C ALA A 276 4.40 5.19 -24.02
N ALA A 277 3.76 4.17 -23.44
CA ALA A 277 4.18 2.77 -23.56
C ALA A 277 4.15 2.28 -25.01
N LYS A 278 3.05 2.56 -25.73
CA LYS A 278 2.92 2.29 -27.17
C LYS A 278 4.02 2.98 -27.99
N LYS A 279 4.37 4.23 -27.64
CA LYS A 279 5.42 5.01 -28.32
C LYS A 279 6.84 4.60 -27.92
N SER A 280 7.05 4.11 -26.70
CA SER A 280 8.38 3.80 -26.17
C SER A 280 8.95 2.49 -26.71
N LYS A 281 8.21 1.76 -27.55
CA LYS A 281 8.53 0.38 -27.97
C LYS A 281 8.82 -0.51 -26.76
N VAL A 282 8.35 -0.18 -25.55
CA VAL A 282 8.57 -1.00 -24.36
C VAL A 282 7.56 -2.13 -24.45
N ILE A 283 8.05 -3.36 -24.50
CA ILE A 283 7.21 -4.54 -24.58
C ILE A 283 6.56 -4.71 -23.20
N SER A 284 5.23 -4.65 -23.19
CA SER A 284 4.43 -4.80 -21.98
C SER A 284 4.52 -6.24 -21.43
N GLU A 285 4.15 -6.43 -20.17
CA GLU A 285 4.10 -7.77 -19.57
C GLU A 285 3.07 -8.67 -20.28
N ASP A 286 1.96 -8.09 -20.73
CA ASP A 286 0.94 -8.79 -21.51
C ASP A 286 1.50 -9.29 -22.85
N GLU A 287 2.31 -8.48 -23.54
CA GLU A 287 2.98 -8.90 -24.78
C GLU A 287 4.00 -10.01 -24.55
N VAL A 288 4.68 -10.03 -23.39
CA VAL A 288 5.56 -11.16 -23.00
C VAL A 288 4.74 -12.41 -22.76
N PHE A 289 3.63 -12.32 -22.02
CA PHE A 289 2.78 -13.47 -21.74
C PHE A 289 2.12 -14.04 -23.00
N GLU A 290 1.64 -13.19 -23.91
CA GLU A 290 1.06 -13.63 -25.18
C GLU A 290 2.09 -14.35 -26.07
N HIS A 291 3.34 -13.87 -26.09
CA HIS A 291 4.42 -14.58 -26.78
C HIS A 291 4.65 -15.98 -26.20
N CYS A 292 4.66 -16.11 -24.87
CA CYS A 292 4.92 -17.38 -24.18
C CYS A 292 3.77 -18.38 -24.35
N ASP A 293 2.54 -17.90 -24.30
CA ASP A 293 1.37 -18.74 -24.62
C ASP A 293 1.45 -19.28 -26.06
N ARG A 294 1.90 -18.44 -27.00
CA ARG A 294 2.07 -18.82 -28.42
C ARG A 294 3.22 -19.81 -28.63
N THR A 295 4.30 -19.74 -27.85
CA THR A 295 5.46 -20.64 -27.95
C THR A 295 5.33 -21.88 -27.05
N GLY A 296 4.25 -22.01 -26.28
CA GLY A 296 4.01 -23.12 -25.38
C GLY A 296 4.91 -23.11 -24.12
N GLN A 297 5.48 -21.95 -23.80
CA GLN A 297 6.35 -21.75 -22.63
C GLN A 297 5.53 -21.34 -21.41
N SER A 298 6.03 -21.67 -20.21
CA SER A 298 5.46 -21.19 -18.94
C SER A 298 5.57 -19.67 -18.84
N ARG A 299 4.44 -19.00 -18.54
CA ARG A 299 4.40 -17.54 -18.30
C ARG A 299 5.36 -17.12 -17.18
N GLN A 300 5.53 -17.95 -16.14
CA GLN A 300 6.42 -17.65 -15.02
C GLN A 300 7.89 -17.69 -15.46
N ASP A 301 8.28 -18.71 -16.24
CA ASP A 301 9.65 -18.92 -16.70
C ASP A 301 10.06 -17.78 -17.64
N CYS A 302 9.17 -17.40 -18.55
CA CYS A 302 9.32 -16.22 -19.38
C CYS A 302 9.46 -14.92 -18.58
N TYR A 303 8.65 -14.75 -17.53
CA TYR A 303 8.69 -13.55 -16.69
C TYR A 303 10.01 -13.43 -15.93
N GLU A 304 10.63 -14.55 -15.55
CA GLU A 304 11.94 -14.56 -14.94
C GLU A 304 13.05 -14.35 -15.96
N ALA A 305 12.93 -14.97 -17.14
CA ALA A 305 13.85 -14.84 -18.27
C ALA A 305 13.85 -13.44 -18.91
N LYS A 306 12.80 -12.62 -18.71
CA LYS A 306 12.80 -11.23 -19.19
C LYS A 306 13.83 -10.35 -18.48
N LYS A 307 14.15 -10.63 -17.21
CA LYS A 307 15.02 -9.79 -16.36
C LYS A 307 16.42 -9.56 -16.95
N PRO A 308 17.14 -10.59 -17.46
CA PRO A 308 18.40 -10.36 -18.18
C PRO A 308 18.21 -9.61 -19.50
N CYS A 309 17.12 -9.82 -20.23
CA CYS A 309 16.79 -9.09 -21.46
C CYS A 309 16.43 -7.60 -21.19
N ASP A 310 15.99 -7.29 -19.98
CA ASP A 310 15.68 -5.94 -19.50
C ASP A 310 16.93 -5.11 -19.11
N THR A 311 18.12 -5.73 -19.10
CA THR A 311 19.39 -5.05 -18.75
C THR A 311 19.91 -4.11 -19.84
N GLN A 312 19.03 -3.52 -20.63
CA GLN A 312 19.16 -2.15 -21.11
C GLN A 312 17.76 -1.52 -21.08
N ARG A 313 17.49 -0.61 -20.13
CA ARG A 313 16.26 0.22 -20.09
C ARG A 313 16.04 1.10 -21.35
N ARG A 314 16.81 0.88 -22.40
CA ARG A 314 16.56 1.31 -23.77
C ARG A 314 16.77 0.07 -24.63
N LYS A 315 15.74 -0.33 -25.38
CA LYS A 315 15.96 -1.10 -26.61
C LYS A 315 17.17 -0.52 -27.33
N LYS A 316 18.06 -1.36 -27.89
CA LYS A 316 18.96 -0.85 -28.93
C LYS A 316 18.08 -0.06 -29.92
N PRO A 317 18.48 1.11 -30.43
CA PRO A 317 17.60 2.00 -31.19
C PRO A 317 16.79 1.31 -32.32
N ASN A 318 17.28 0.17 -32.81
CA ASN A 318 16.70 -0.65 -33.87
C ASN A 318 16.21 -2.05 -33.44
N GLN A 319 16.16 -2.40 -32.15
CA GLN A 319 15.68 -3.72 -31.72
C GLN A 319 14.17 -3.85 -31.97
N THR A 320 13.80 -4.81 -32.81
CA THR A 320 12.42 -5.19 -33.12
C THR A 320 11.77 -5.93 -31.95
N HIS A 321 10.44 -6.14 -32.00
CA HIS A 321 9.76 -6.97 -31.00
C HIS A 321 10.23 -8.41 -31.06
N GLU A 322 10.49 -8.90 -32.29
CA GLU A 322 10.99 -10.24 -32.56
C GLU A 322 12.37 -10.50 -31.94
N GLU A 323 13.31 -9.56 -32.06
CA GLU A 323 14.64 -9.67 -31.44
C GLU A 323 14.62 -9.60 -29.90
N TYR A 324 13.57 -9.05 -29.29
CA TYR A 324 13.40 -9.08 -27.84
C TYR A 324 12.81 -10.41 -27.38
N PHE A 325 11.81 -10.92 -28.09
CA PHE A 325 11.25 -12.24 -27.82
C PHE A 325 12.26 -13.36 -28.05
N GLN A 326 13.13 -13.25 -29.06
CA GLN A 326 14.26 -14.17 -29.25
C GLN A 326 15.23 -14.18 -28.05
N CYS A 327 15.49 -13.03 -27.42
CA CYS A 327 16.28 -12.98 -26.19
C CYS A 327 15.61 -13.77 -25.05
N ILE A 328 14.29 -13.60 -24.88
CA ILE A 328 13.53 -14.33 -23.86
C ILE A 328 13.58 -15.84 -24.14
N ASP A 329 13.33 -16.25 -25.39
CA ASP A 329 13.38 -17.65 -25.80
C ASP A 329 14.76 -18.27 -25.51
N GLU A 330 15.85 -17.57 -25.84
CA GLU A 330 17.22 -18.02 -25.56
C GLU A 330 17.51 -18.15 -24.06
N GLU A 331 17.04 -17.22 -23.23
CA GLU A 331 17.26 -17.24 -21.79
C GLU A 331 16.43 -18.34 -21.10
N VAL A 332 15.19 -18.58 -21.56
CA VAL A 332 14.38 -19.73 -21.12
C VAL A 332 15.10 -21.04 -21.46
N ILE A 333 15.61 -21.19 -22.69
CA ILE A 333 16.36 -22.38 -23.10
C ILE A 333 17.63 -22.57 -22.25
N LYS A 334 18.40 -21.52 -22.00
CA LYS A 334 19.60 -21.58 -21.13
C LYS A 334 19.24 -22.04 -19.72
N TRP A 335 18.14 -21.53 -19.18
CA TRP A 335 17.67 -21.87 -17.84
C TRP A 335 17.19 -23.33 -17.75
N LEU A 336 16.40 -23.81 -18.72
CA LEU A 336 15.97 -25.21 -18.80
C LEU A 336 17.16 -26.17 -19.00
N LYS A 337 18.17 -25.79 -19.81
CA LYS A 337 19.42 -26.54 -19.96
C LYS A 337 20.20 -26.62 -18.64
N PHE A 338 20.23 -25.53 -17.87
CA PHE A 338 20.88 -25.52 -16.55
C PHE A 338 20.17 -26.45 -15.55
N LEU A 339 18.85 -26.54 -15.60
CA LEU A 339 18.04 -27.43 -14.74
C LEU A 339 18.06 -28.90 -15.18
N GLY A 340 18.63 -29.21 -16.35
CA GLY A 340 18.66 -30.57 -16.90
C GLY A 340 17.32 -31.02 -17.51
N GLU A 341 16.41 -30.08 -17.79
CA GLU A 341 15.05 -30.32 -18.28
C GLU A 341 14.90 -30.08 -19.79
N TYR A 342 16.00 -29.85 -20.51
CA TYR A 342 16.01 -29.57 -21.95
C TYR A 342 16.72 -30.69 -22.73
N ASP A 343 15.97 -31.46 -23.52
CA ASP A 343 16.48 -32.50 -24.42
C ASP A 343 16.40 -32.03 -25.88
N ASP A 344 17.55 -31.95 -26.56
CA ASP A 344 17.66 -31.51 -27.96
C ASP A 344 16.90 -32.45 -28.95
N GLN A 345 16.49 -33.65 -28.53
CA GLN A 345 15.74 -34.60 -29.38
C GLN A 345 14.21 -34.45 -29.36
N ALA A 346 13.61 -33.75 -28.38
CA ALA A 346 12.16 -33.68 -28.22
C ALA A 346 11.46 -32.61 -29.09
N VAL A 347 12.21 -31.63 -29.60
CA VAL A 347 11.65 -30.46 -30.31
C VAL A 347 11.22 -30.80 -31.74
N SER A 348 11.82 -31.80 -32.40
CA SER A 348 11.40 -32.18 -33.76
C SER A 348 10.03 -32.85 -33.80
N GLU A 349 9.65 -33.58 -32.74
CA GLU A 349 8.33 -34.24 -32.68
C GLU A 349 7.22 -33.29 -32.21
N GLN A 350 7.51 -32.34 -31.31
CA GLN A 350 6.51 -31.36 -30.86
C GLN A 350 6.14 -30.33 -31.95
N GLN A 351 7.08 -29.95 -32.83
CA GLN A 351 6.78 -29.07 -33.97
C GLN A 351 5.92 -29.76 -35.05
N GLU A 352 6.05 -31.07 -35.24
CA GLU A 352 5.18 -31.84 -36.14
C GLU A 352 3.78 -32.09 -35.54
N LEU A 353 3.67 -32.32 -34.23
CA LEU A 353 2.37 -32.50 -33.55
C LEU A 353 1.54 -31.20 -33.46
N ALA A 354 2.20 -30.04 -33.31
CA ALA A 354 1.55 -28.73 -33.33
C ALA A 354 1.02 -28.34 -34.73
N ALA A 355 1.57 -28.92 -35.81
CA ALA A 355 1.06 -28.76 -37.16
C ALA A 355 -0.20 -29.62 -37.46
N LEU A 356 -0.42 -30.69 -36.68
CA LEU A 356 -1.49 -31.67 -36.92
C LEU A 356 -2.72 -31.52 -36.02
N THR A 357 -2.72 -30.64 -35.02
CA THR A 357 -3.84 -30.47 -34.07
C THR A 357 -4.43 -29.06 -34.10
N ARG A 358 -5.00 -28.67 -35.25
CA ARG A 358 -6.07 -27.67 -35.28
C ARG A 358 -7.39 -28.35 -34.90
N VAL A 359 -7.66 -28.53 -33.62
CA VAL A 359 -9.00 -28.89 -33.14
C VAL A 359 -9.45 -27.83 -32.11
N PRO A 360 -10.65 -27.24 -32.25
CA PRO A 360 -11.16 -26.23 -31.33
C PRO A 360 -11.33 -26.74 -29.89
N TRP A 361 -11.27 -25.79 -28.96
CA TRP A 361 -11.13 -25.91 -27.51
C TRP A 361 -12.35 -26.50 -26.74
N ASP A 362 -13.17 -27.32 -27.38
CA ASP A 362 -14.49 -27.69 -26.85
C ASP A 362 -14.54 -29.16 -26.35
N VAL A 363 -13.42 -29.89 -26.31
CA VAL A 363 -13.44 -31.38 -26.21
C VAL A 363 -12.66 -31.96 -25.02
N VAL A 364 -12.11 -31.17 -24.09
CA VAL A 364 -11.36 -31.77 -22.95
C VAL A 364 -11.85 -31.24 -21.59
N GLU A 365 -13.05 -31.67 -21.20
CA GLU A 365 -13.43 -31.81 -19.79
C GLU A 365 -13.70 -33.29 -19.45
N GLY A 366 -13.35 -33.66 -18.21
CA GLY A 366 -13.18 -35.05 -17.75
C GLY A 366 -11.72 -35.44 -17.92
N TRP A 367 -10.97 -35.92 -16.93
CA TRP A 367 -11.28 -37.02 -16.04
C TRP A 367 -10.55 -36.83 -14.70
N TRP A 368 -11.29 -36.99 -13.60
CA TRP A 368 -10.73 -37.27 -12.27
C TRP A 368 -10.28 -38.73 -12.20
N GLN A 369 -9.11 -39.01 -11.61
CA GLN A 369 -8.90 -40.05 -10.58
C GLN A 369 -7.42 -40.15 -10.13
N VAL A 370 -7.22 -40.05 -8.81
CA VAL A 370 -6.11 -40.63 -8.00
C VAL A 370 -6.66 -41.93 -7.37
N PRO A 371 -5.92 -42.87 -6.69
CA PRO A 371 -4.48 -43.03 -6.44
C PRO A 371 -3.93 -44.50 -6.51
N SER A 372 -2.63 -44.73 -6.30
CA SER A 372 -2.09 -45.58 -5.19
C SER A 372 -0.62 -46.06 -5.37
N THR A 373 0.19 -45.76 -4.33
CA THR A 373 1.20 -46.56 -3.60
C THR A 373 2.30 -47.41 -4.27
N SER A 374 3.43 -47.38 -3.53
CA SER A 374 4.50 -48.37 -3.32
C SER A 374 5.50 -48.62 -4.45
N ASP A 375 6.72 -48.12 -4.27
CA ASP A 375 7.87 -48.98 -3.92
C ASP A 375 9.07 -48.13 -3.47
N ALA A 376 9.60 -48.43 -2.29
CA ALA A 376 10.91 -47.99 -1.84
C ALA A 376 11.75 -49.24 -1.52
N PRO A 377 12.98 -49.34 -2.02
CA PRO A 377 14.01 -50.15 -1.38
C PRO A 377 15.01 -49.29 -0.60
N GLU A 378 15.44 -49.88 0.51
CA GLU A 378 16.30 -49.35 1.58
C GLU A 378 17.74 -49.04 1.16
N PHE A 379 18.35 -48.06 1.84
CA PHE A 379 19.77 -47.69 1.74
C PHE A 379 20.65 -48.62 2.58
N SER A 380 21.81 -49.02 2.04
CA SER A 380 22.86 -49.72 2.80
C SER A 380 23.85 -48.73 3.44
N GLU A 381 24.44 -49.14 4.57
CA GLU A 381 25.34 -48.39 5.47
C GLU A 381 26.61 -47.81 4.83
N GLU A 382 26.85 -48.03 3.54
CA GLU A 382 28.05 -47.62 2.82
C GLU A 382 27.86 -46.30 2.02
N GLN A 383 26.66 -45.70 2.04
CA GLN A 383 26.40 -44.39 1.42
C GLN A 383 26.34 -43.22 2.43
N ALA A 384 26.52 -43.49 3.72
CA ALA A 384 26.50 -42.48 4.79
C ALA A 384 27.86 -41.82 5.08
N GLN A 385 28.90 -42.03 4.26
CA GLN A 385 30.27 -41.57 4.54
C GLN A 385 30.91 -40.62 3.51
N HIS A 386 30.11 -39.92 2.69
CA HIS A 386 30.62 -38.87 1.79
C HIS A 386 29.99 -37.48 1.97
N LEU A 387 29.81 -37.05 3.23
CA LEU A 387 29.57 -35.65 3.57
C LEU A 387 30.68 -35.14 4.51
N ASN A 388 31.81 -34.80 3.91
CA ASN A 388 32.95 -34.17 4.59
C ASN A 388 32.65 -32.69 4.86
N LEU A 389 31.88 -32.43 5.93
CA LEU A 389 31.66 -31.10 6.53
C LEU A 389 32.92 -30.68 7.29
N GLY A 390 33.79 -29.94 6.60
CA GLY A 390 35.02 -29.40 7.15
C GLY A 390 35.29 -27.97 6.68
N LYS A 391 34.45 -27.02 7.10
CA LYS A 391 34.72 -25.57 7.36
C LYS A 391 33.43 -24.75 7.32
N TYR A 392 32.54 -25.04 8.26
CA TYR A 392 31.61 -24.06 8.82
C TYR A 392 32.05 -23.82 10.27
N LYS A 393 32.72 -22.70 10.53
CA LYS A 393 32.77 -22.01 11.83
C LYS A 393 33.50 -20.68 11.66
N ASN A 394 32.80 -19.62 12.08
CA ASN A 394 33.09 -18.16 12.04
C ASN A 394 32.18 -17.48 11.00
N GLU A 395 31.12 -16.71 11.30
CA GLU A 395 30.64 -16.08 12.53
C GLU A 395 29.11 -15.88 12.48
N GLN A 396 28.33 -16.91 12.83
CA GLN A 396 26.92 -16.74 13.24
C GLN A 396 26.61 -17.73 14.37
N ALA A 397 27.27 -17.55 15.51
CA ALA A 397 26.92 -18.19 16.79
C ALA A 397 27.63 -17.50 17.97
N ARG A 398 27.25 -16.25 18.23
CA ARG A 398 27.18 -15.68 19.58
C ARG A 398 25.74 -15.15 19.67
N GLY A 399 24.85 -15.60 20.53
CA GLY A 399 24.97 -16.44 21.71
C GLY A 399 23.73 -16.15 22.53
N VAL A 400 22.74 -17.01 22.41
CA VAL A 400 21.61 -17.22 23.33
C VAL A 400 21.65 -18.74 23.48
N GLU A 401 21.99 -19.39 24.59
CA GLU A 401 22.00 -19.09 26.02
C GLU A 401 23.10 -19.95 26.67
N LYS A 402 23.80 -19.42 27.67
CA LYS A 402 24.39 -20.25 28.73
C LYS A 402 23.36 -20.38 29.83
N THR A 403 23.02 -21.61 30.20
CA THR A 403 22.20 -21.92 31.36
C THR A 403 23.02 -21.90 32.66
N CYS A 404 22.36 -21.45 33.74
CA CYS A 404 22.53 -21.78 35.15
C CYS A 404 23.56 -21.03 36.04
N MET A 405 22.98 -20.25 36.97
CA MET A 405 23.32 -20.02 38.38
C MET A 405 24.75 -20.34 38.88
N SER A 406 25.41 -19.28 39.34
CA SER A 406 26.16 -19.22 40.60
C SER A 406 26.02 -17.81 41.18
#